data_AF-A0AAD6QG54-F1
#
_entry.id   AF-A0AAD6QG54-F1
#
_cell.length_a   1.000
_cell.length_b   1.000
_cell.length_c   1.000
_cell.angle_alpha   90.00
_cell.angle_beta   90.00
_cell.angle_gamma   90.00
#
_symmetry.space_group_name_H-M   'P 1'
#
loop_
_entity.id
_entity.type
_entity.pdbx_description
1 polymer ?
#
loop_
_entity_poly.entity_id
_entity_poly.type
_entity_poly.pdbx_seq_one_letter_code
_entity_poly.pdbx_strand_id
1 'polypeptide(L)'
;MPDQVALETEARISPLINEKKRLFNDLLTAKGSIKVFCRVRPLFEDESPSVVEFPDDCTIRVNTGSDTISNPKKDFEFDRVYGPHVGQGL
;
A
#
# COMPACT_ATOMS: atom_id res chain seq x y z
N MET A 1 -25.48 -39.92 12.45
CA MET A 1 -25.72 -39.13 11.24
C MET A 1 -24.65 -38.06 11.16
N PRO A 2 -23.62 -38.23 10.31
CA PRO A 2 -22.47 -37.31 10.19
C PRO A 2 -22.88 -35.85 9.92
N ASP A 3 -24.01 -35.65 9.24
CA ASP A 3 -24.55 -34.33 8.91
C ASP A 3 -24.95 -33.50 10.12
N GLN A 4 -25.38 -34.13 11.23
CA GLN A 4 -25.75 -33.42 12.46
C GLN A 4 -24.51 -32.77 13.10
N VAL A 5 -23.41 -33.53 13.17
CA VAL A 5 -22.13 -33.08 13.75
C VAL A 5 -21.51 -31.98 12.89
N ALA A 6 -21.62 -32.10 11.56
CA ALA A 6 -21.17 -31.07 10.63
C ALA A 6 -21.95 -29.76 10.82
N LEU A 7 -23.29 -29.84 10.94
CA LEU A 7 -24.16 -28.69 11.12
C LEU A 7 -23.91 -27.98 12.47
N GLU A 8 -23.75 -28.73 13.55
CA GLU A 8 -23.42 -28.17 14.86
C GLU A 8 -22.04 -27.49 14.88
N THR A 9 -21.07 -28.07 14.16
CA THR A 9 -19.74 -27.48 14.01
C THR A 9 -19.79 -26.19 13.21
N GLU A 10 -20.55 -26.16 12.11
CA GLU A 10 -20.77 -24.96 11.29
C GLU A 10 -21.47 -23.85 12.08
N ALA A 11 -22.50 -24.19 12.87
CA ALA A 11 -23.21 -23.23 13.71
C ALA A 11 -22.31 -22.58 14.77
N ARG A 12 -21.30 -23.30 15.26
CA ARG A 12 -20.30 -22.76 16.20
C ARG A 12 -19.21 -21.93 15.53
N ILE A 13 -18.82 -22.25 14.30
CA ILE A 13 -17.74 -21.57 13.57
C ILE A 13 -18.24 -20.29 12.89
N SER A 14 -19.46 -20.29 12.36
CA SER A 14 -20.08 -19.15 11.67
C SER A 14 -20.01 -17.82 12.43
N PRO A 15 -20.34 -17.72 13.73
CA PRO A 15 -20.22 -16.46 14.46
C PRO A 15 -18.77 -15.98 14.58
N LEU A 16 -17.80 -16.89 14.77
CA LEU A 16 -16.38 -16.54 14.85
C LEU A 16 -15.85 -15.99 13.51
N ILE A 17 -16.27 -16.58 12.39
CA ILE A 17 -15.90 -16.08 11.05
C ILE A 17 -16.51 -14.70 10.82
N ASN A 18 -17.78 -14.50 11.19
CA ASN A 18 -18.45 -13.21 11.03
C ASN A 18 -17.81 -12.12 11.89
N GLU A 19 -17.44 -12.45 13.13
CA GLU A 19 -16.75 -11.52 14.01
C GLU A 19 -15.35 -11.17 13.48
N LYS A 20 -14.59 -12.16 13.01
CA LYS A 20 -13.29 -11.91 12.33
C LYS A 20 -13.46 -10.96 11.15
N LYS A 21 -14.45 -11.19 10.29
CA LYS A 21 -14.73 -10.33 9.12
C LYS A 21 -15.09 -8.91 9.55
N ARG A 22 -15.95 -8.77 10.56
CA ARG A 22 -16.33 -7.45 11.11
C ARG A 22 -15.11 -6.70 11.63
N LEU A 23 -14.35 -7.32 12.52
CA LEU A 23 -13.15 -6.70 13.12
C LEU A 23 -12.12 -6.32 12.06
N PHE A 24 -11.95 -7.16 11.04
CA PHE A 24 -11.05 -6.85 9.93
C PHE A 24 -11.53 -5.65 9.10
N ASN A 25 -12.83 -5.57 8.80
CA ASN A 25 -13.40 -4.43 8.08
C ASN A 25 -13.35 -3.14 8.90
N ASP A 26 -13.59 -3.22 10.21
CA ASP A 26 -13.48 -2.08 11.12
C ASP A 26 -12.04 -1.57 11.15
N LEU A 27 -11.06 -2.47 11.21
CA LEU A 27 -9.64 -2.14 11.13
C LEU A 27 -9.27 -1.46 9.80
N LEU A 28 -9.76 -1.98 8.67
CA LEU A 28 -9.52 -1.37 7.35
C LEU A 28 -10.14 0.03 7.25
N THR A 29 -11.36 0.19 7.75
CA THR A 29 -12.07 1.47 7.77
C THR A 29 -11.33 2.49 8.65
N ALA A 30 -10.86 2.07 9.82
CA ALA A 30 -10.07 2.92 10.72
C ALA A 30 -8.74 3.37 10.09
N LYS A 31 -8.14 2.54 9.22
CA LYS A 31 -6.92 2.88 8.45
C LYS A 31 -7.17 3.81 7.25
N GLY A 32 -8.42 4.17 6.98
CA GLY A 32 -8.84 4.90 5.79
C GLY A 32 -9.30 3.97 4.68
N SER A 33 -10.51 4.21 4.17
CA SER A 33 -11.15 3.40 3.12
C SER A 33 -10.48 3.51 1.74
N ILE A 34 -9.73 4.59 1.51
CA ILE A 34 -8.95 4.81 0.29
C ILE A 34 -7.49 4.86 0.69
N LYS A 35 -6.66 4.12 -0.03
CA LYS A 35 -5.20 4.13 0.11
C LYS A 35 -4.55 4.48 -1.22
N VAL A 36 -3.58 5.37 -1.18
CA VAL A 36 -2.81 5.79 -2.34
C VAL A 36 -1.36 5.35 -2.15
N PHE A 37 -0.91 4.45 -3.02
CA PHE A 37 0.46 3.95 -3.02
C PHE A 37 1.22 4.50 -4.21
N CYS A 38 2.46 4.92 -3.99
CA CYS A 38 3.39 5.25 -5.06
C CYS A 38 4.35 4.08 -5.28
N ARG A 39 4.60 3.70 -6.54
CA ARG A 39 5.63 2.70 -6.87
C ARG A 39 6.51 3.24 -7.98
N VAL A 40 7.79 3.38 -7.68
CA VAL A 40 8.78 3.83 -8.65
C VAL A 40 9.36 2.61 -9.34
N ARG A 41 9.30 2.59 -10.68
CA ARG A 41 9.89 1.49 -11.44
C ARG A 41 11.42 1.52 -11.38
N PRO A 42 12.10 0.37 -11.47
CA PRO A 42 13.53 0.33 -11.75
C PRO A 42 13.88 1.07 -13.04
N LEU A 43 15.05 1.72 -13.05
CA LEU A 43 15.62 2.31 -14.25
C LEU A 43 16.27 1.22 -15.10
N PHE A 44 16.13 1.34 -16.41
CA PHE A 44 16.83 0.52 -17.41
C PHE A 44 18.12 1.21 -17.86
N GLU A 45 19.03 0.46 -18.48
CA GLU A 45 20.38 0.93 -18.83
C GLU A 45 20.37 2.09 -19.86
N ASP A 46 19.37 2.13 -20.74
CA ASP A 46 19.23 3.14 -21.79
C ASP A 46 18.60 4.46 -21.31
N GLU A 47 18.38 4.61 -20.00
CA GLU A 47 17.61 5.72 -19.44
C GLU A 47 18.48 6.73 -18.69
N SER A 48 18.04 7.99 -18.71
CA SER A 48 18.67 9.05 -17.93
C SER A 48 18.51 8.80 -16.42
N PRO A 49 19.43 9.32 -15.57
CA PRO A 49 19.32 9.22 -14.13
C PRO A 49 17.98 9.68 -13.58
N SER A 50 17.53 9.04 -12.50
CA SER A 50 16.26 9.36 -11.87
C SER A 50 16.26 10.76 -11.27
N VAL A 51 15.16 11.49 -11.44
CA VAL A 51 14.95 12.82 -10.84
C VAL A 51 14.20 12.77 -9.52
N VAL A 52 13.93 11.57 -8.99
CA VAL A 52 13.17 11.39 -7.74
C VAL A 52 14.05 10.97 -6.57
N GLU A 53 13.77 11.53 -5.40
CA GLU A 53 14.38 11.23 -4.11
C GLU A 53 13.30 10.66 -3.17
N PHE A 54 13.72 9.86 -2.18
CA PHE A 54 12.84 9.23 -1.19
C PHE A 54 13.23 9.71 0.22
N PRO A 55 12.63 10.80 0.73
CA PRO A 55 12.92 11.27 2.08
C PRO A 55 12.55 10.26 3.17
N ASP A 56 11.46 9.52 2.96
CA ASP A 56 10.91 8.53 3.88
C ASP A 56 10.00 7.52 3.13
N ASP A 57 9.36 6.60 3.86
CA ASP A 57 8.48 5.55 3.31
C ASP A 57 7.12 6.06 2.78
N CYS A 58 6.78 7.32 2.99
CA CYS A 58 5.50 7.93 2.63
C CYS A 58 5.64 9.11 1.65
N THR A 59 6.84 9.66 1.52
CA THR A 59 7.11 10.84 0.70
C THR A 59 7.98 10.52 -0.51
N ILE A 60 7.61 11.04 -1.68
CA ILE A 60 8.48 11.09 -2.86
C ILE A 60 8.72 12.54 -3.25
N ARG A 61 9.98 12.87 -3.52
CA ARG A 61 10.43 14.20 -3.90
C ARG A 61 10.87 14.19 -5.36
N VAL A 62 10.24 15.01 -6.21
CA VAL A 62 10.56 15.12 -7.62
C VAL A 62 11.34 16.40 -7.88
N ASN A 63 12.54 16.29 -8.44
CA ASN A 63 13.31 17.44 -8.90
C ASN A 63 12.87 17.82 -10.32
N THR A 64 12.36 19.04 -10.48
CA THR A 64 11.84 19.54 -11.77
C THR A 64 12.94 20.16 -12.63
N GLY A 65 14.16 20.35 -12.10
CA GLY A 65 15.32 20.84 -12.86
C GLY A 65 15.17 22.25 -13.45
N SER A 66 14.17 23.02 -13.01
CA SER A 66 13.90 24.37 -13.52
C SER A 66 14.55 25.41 -12.61
N ASP A 67 15.70 25.95 -13.03
CA ASP A 67 16.42 27.03 -12.33
C ASP A 67 15.62 28.35 -12.24
N THR A 68 14.48 28.44 -12.94
CA THR A 68 13.59 29.59 -12.97
C THR A 68 12.52 29.59 -11.87
N ILE A 69 12.35 28.47 -11.14
CA ILE A 69 11.35 28.35 -10.07
C ILE A 69 12.10 28.33 -8.73
N SER A 70 11.69 29.20 -7.80
CA SER A 70 12.31 29.36 -6.47
C SER A 70 12.33 28.09 -5.61
N ASN A 71 11.56 27.07 -5.99
CA ASN A 71 11.55 25.76 -5.36
C ASN A 71 11.59 24.65 -6.44
N PRO A 72 12.77 24.17 -6.85
CA PRO A 72 12.91 23.18 -7.93
C PRO A 72 12.49 21.76 -7.52
N LYS A 73 12.22 21.52 -6.24
CA LYS A 73 11.83 20.22 -5.69
C LYS A 73 10.38 20.24 -5.21
N LYS A 74 9.62 19.21 -5.57
CA LYS A 74 8.22 19.04 -5.16
C LYS A 74 8.02 17.73 -4.41
N ASP A 75 7.46 17.82 -3.22
CA ASP A 75 7.16 16.68 -2.36
C ASP A 75 5.71 16.24 -2.57
N PHE A 76 5.52 14.93 -2.58
CA PHE A 76 4.23 14.27 -2.67
C PHE A 76 4.13 13.20 -1.59
N GLU A 77 3.04 13.23 -0.82
CA GLU A 77 2.79 12.32 0.30
C GLU A 77 1.77 11.23 -0.11
N PHE A 78 2.02 10.01 0.34
CA PHE A 78 1.27 8.80 0.03
C PHE A 78 1.11 7.93 1.30
N ASP A 79 0.18 6.97 1.29
CA ASP A 79 0.10 5.95 2.36
C ASP A 79 1.39 5.13 2.44
N ARG A 80 2.03 4.91 1.29
CA ARG A 80 3.38 4.30 1.18
C ARG A 80 3.98 4.53 -0.20
N VAL A 81 5.31 4.65 -0.23
CA VAL A 81 6.15 4.74 -1.41
C VAL A 81 7.04 3.51 -1.50
N TYR A 82 6.96 2.82 -2.63
CA TYR A 82 7.79 1.66 -2.95
C TYR A 82 8.87 2.08 -3.95
N GLY A 83 10.11 2.15 -3.48
CA GLY A 83 11.26 2.48 -4.33
C GLY A 83 11.59 1.40 -5.38
N PRO A 84 12.51 1.69 -6.32
CA PRO A 84 12.84 0.80 -7.43
C PRO A 84 13.42 -0.55 -7.00
N HIS A 85 13.99 -0.64 -5.80
CA HIS A 85 14.55 -1.88 -5.24
C HIS A 85 13.49 -2.78 -4.57
N VAL A 86 12.25 -2.29 -4.41
CA VAL A 86 11.19 -3.08 -3.79
C VAL A 86 10.62 -4.09 -4.78
N GLY A 87 10.86 -5.37 -4.49
CA GLY A 87 10.32 -6.49 -5.25
C GLY A 87 8.79 -6.53 -5.24
N GLN A 88 8.21 -7.31 -6.15
CA GLN A 88 6.74 -7.45 -6.25
C GLN A 88 6.12 -8.31 -5.13
N GLY A 89 6.94 -8.96 -4.31
CA GLY A 89 6.50 -10.03 -3.41
C GLY A 89 6.17 -11.32 -4.17
N LEU A 90 6.13 -12.44 -3.44
CA LEU A 90 5.42 -13.66 -3.83
C LEU A 90 3.92 -13.49 -3.51
#